data_AF-A0A933Y4L9-F1
#
_entry.id   AF-A0A933Y4L9-F1
#
_cell.length_a   1.000
_cell.length_b   1.000
_cell.length_c   1.000
_cell.angle_alpha   90.00
_cell.angle_beta   90.00
_cell.angle_gamma   90.00
#
_symmetry.space_group_name_H-M   'P 1'
#
loop_
_entity.id
_entity.type
_entity.pdbx_description
1 polymer ?
#
loop_
_entity_poly.entity_id
_entity_poly.type
_entity_poly.pdbx_seq_one_letter_code
_entity_poly.pdbx_strand_id
1 'polypeptide(L)'
;MFTAHPLRTLFVVLVACCALAGGHASAAPQSDPVADFKKYFKEYSREYQRAGKDDKERRAAVVTIRETVLSLKGVDSADVVDAILPTLKLEEPDIQSGVVTVLSSFKSEPPIARLVEVMATEKHEPTLVACLQAFQAAKYKTSGAALAKLLSSKSWEVRRASVQALAASGEADAPKWIVAACKDEEPAVRFTAMDALAAAKSKLVLPFAINALSDPIWQVRASAIRALSMVRAVEAIDPLIRRLEVEKGRLTPDLVEALSRHLGREFGNDAKAWRAYWDNLKDGYILMTEEQVRELRKGLGPRTGADADGRNKSGSGDDDHETKAVSYHDITTPSISIIFVIDVSGSMENMVVEKDRFVDGNYPSMMRIDICKTELARTIDRLEPNVRFNILSFATAVKPWKKDLVDASPANKLAARDWVLRLEAIGGNSKDDLARVGLTGSAGLDGGQTNTFGALMAALGVPERGSPVEATYAVKVDTVFFLSDGRPSTGDYVDTDDILREILRANELRKIVLHTIAIGEFQKDFMKALAEQNGGIFVDLGR
;
A
#
# COMPACT_ATOMS: atom_id res chain seq x y z
N MET A 1 -2.97 34.17 31.09
CA MET A 1 -2.24 33.34 32.08
C MET A 1 -1.73 32.11 31.34
N PHE A 2 -0.50 32.20 30.83
CA PHE A 2 0.16 31.14 30.07
C PHE A 2 0.85 30.20 31.06
N THR A 3 0.44 28.94 31.13
CA THR A 3 1.19 27.91 31.85
C THR A 3 2.10 27.18 30.86
N ALA A 4 3.40 27.31 31.09
CA ALA A 4 4.46 26.67 30.34
C ALA A 4 4.35 25.13 30.42
N HIS A 5 4.23 24.49 29.26
CA HIS A 5 4.43 23.05 29.05
C HIS A 5 5.26 22.79 27.79
N PRO A 6 6.56 23.13 27.78
CA PRO A 6 7.49 22.35 26.96
C PRO A 6 8.82 22.13 27.70
N LEU A 7 8.80 21.37 28.81
CA LEU A 7 10.03 20.94 29.50
C LEU A 7 10.01 19.47 29.94
N ARG A 8 8.91 18.73 29.75
CA ARG A 8 8.83 17.30 30.10
C ARG A 8 9.35 16.37 29.00
N THR A 9 9.30 16.78 27.73
CA THR A 9 9.77 15.97 26.58
C THR A 9 11.30 15.83 26.53
N LEU A 10 12.05 16.79 27.10
CA LEU A 10 13.51 16.77 27.07
C LEU A 10 14.13 15.84 28.13
N PHE A 11 13.39 15.48 29.18
CA PHE A 11 13.95 14.74 30.31
C PHE A 11 14.11 13.24 30.02
N VAL A 12 13.29 12.67 29.13
CA VAL A 12 13.38 11.24 28.75
C VAL A 12 14.54 10.98 27.78
N VAL A 13 14.88 11.95 26.91
CA VAL A 13 16.03 11.84 25.99
C VAL A 13 17.37 11.93 26.75
N LEU A 14 17.43 12.68 27.85
CA LEU A 14 18.67 12.89 28.59
C LEU A 14 19.05 11.75 29.56
N VAL A 15 18.09 10.94 30.01
CA VAL A 15 18.40 9.82 30.91
C VAL A 15 18.85 8.57 30.14
N ALA A 16 18.47 8.41 28.86
CA ALA A 16 18.91 7.28 28.03
C ALA A 16 20.30 7.48 27.36
N CYS A 17 20.77 8.73 27.18
CA CYS A 17 22.02 9.01 26.45
C CYS A 17 23.31 8.96 27.30
N CYS A 18 23.25 8.82 28.63
CA CYS A 18 24.45 8.79 29.48
C CYS A 18 25.15 7.42 29.60
N ALA A 19 24.67 6.38 28.93
CA ALA A 19 25.26 5.04 29.03
C ALA A 19 26.42 4.74 28.05
N LEU A 20 26.86 5.70 27.22
CA LEU A 20 27.86 5.48 26.16
C LEU A 20 29.15 6.33 26.24
N ALA A 21 29.42 7.01 27.36
CA ALA A 21 30.69 7.70 27.57
C ALA A 21 31.41 7.15 28.81
N GLY A 22 32.49 6.40 28.58
CA GLY A 22 33.32 5.83 29.64
C GLY A 22 34.03 6.91 30.47
N GLY A 23 33.99 6.75 31.80
CA GLY A 23 34.78 7.53 32.73
C GLY A 23 34.13 7.64 34.12
N HIS A 24 34.51 6.74 35.03
CA HIS A 24 34.39 6.81 36.50
C HIS A 24 33.24 7.69 37.06
N ALA A 25 32.09 7.08 37.29
CA ALA A 25 31.00 7.69 38.06
C ALA A 25 30.48 6.70 39.12
N SER A 26 30.36 7.21 40.34
CA SER A 26 29.67 6.60 41.48
C SER A 26 28.39 5.87 41.05
N ALA A 27 28.19 4.65 41.52
CA ALA A 27 27.03 3.82 41.24
C ALA A 27 25.73 4.54 41.67
N ALA A 28 25.13 5.27 40.73
CA ALA A 28 23.72 5.61 40.78
C ALA A 28 22.93 4.28 40.77
N PRO A 29 21.83 4.16 41.53
CA PRO A 29 21.01 2.95 41.48
C PRO A 29 20.62 2.70 40.02
N GLN A 30 20.98 1.53 39.48
CA GLN A 30 20.50 1.09 38.17
C GLN A 30 18.98 1.07 38.26
N SER A 31 18.32 2.02 37.58
CA SER A 31 16.87 2.10 37.60
C SER A 31 16.33 0.89 36.84
N ASP A 32 15.35 0.19 37.42
CA ASP A 32 14.67 -0.93 36.77
C ASP A 32 13.81 -0.35 35.63
N PRO A 33 14.18 -0.56 34.35
CA PRO A 33 13.48 0.06 33.23
C PRO A 33 11.99 -0.32 33.18
N VAL A 34 11.66 -1.54 33.64
CA VAL A 34 10.28 -2.04 33.65
C VAL A 34 9.47 -1.38 34.77
N ALA A 35 10.07 -1.20 35.95
CA ALA A 35 9.42 -0.49 37.04
C ALA A 35 9.18 0.99 36.70
N ASP A 36 10.18 1.64 36.07
CA ASP A 36 10.07 3.01 35.58
C ASP A 36 8.95 3.12 34.55
N PHE A 37 8.92 2.23 33.55
CA PHE A 37 7.85 2.17 32.56
C PHE A 37 6.47 2.07 33.21
N LYS A 38 6.26 1.12 34.15
CA LYS A 38 4.97 0.92 34.82
C LYS A 38 4.50 2.17 35.55
N LYS A 39 5.43 2.92 36.16
CA LYS A 39 5.15 4.18 36.83
C LYS A 39 4.70 5.26 35.83
N TYR A 40 5.46 5.47 34.76
CA TYR A 40 5.17 6.49 33.76
C TYR A 40 3.92 6.19 32.94
N PHE A 41 3.74 4.93 32.51
CA PHE A 41 2.55 4.51 31.77
C PHE A 41 1.25 4.80 32.53
N LYS A 42 1.24 4.65 33.86
CA LYS A 42 0.08 4.99 34.70
C LYS A 42 -0.24 6.49 34.69
N GLU A 43 0.77 7.35 34.63
CA GLU A 43 0.60 8.81 34.50
C GLU A 43 0.06 9.16 33.10
N TYR A 44 0.72 8.68 32.05
CA TYR A 44 0.36 9.00 30.67
C TYR A 44 -0.99 8.42 30.24
N SER A 45 -1.37 7.23 30.75
CA SER A 45 -2.72 6.70 30.54
C SER A 45 -3.79 7.61 31.15
N ARG A 46 -3.52 8.28 32.27
CA ARG A 46 -4.48 9.26 32.84
C ARG A 46 -4.55 10.52 32.01
N GLU A 47 -3.43 10.98 31.47
CA GLU A 47 -3.39 12.13 30.55
C GLU A 47 -4.17 11.83 29.27
N TYR A 48 -3.95 10.65 28.66
CA TYR A 48 -4.72 10.18 27.51
C TYR A 48 -6.23 10.15 27.78
N GLN A 49 -6.65 9.62 28.93
CA GLN A 49 -8.07 9.59 29.32
C GLN A 49 -8.64 10.99 29.60
N ARG A 50 -7.83 11.92 30.11
CA ARG A 50 -8.25 13.32 30.36
C ARG A 50 -8.41 14.12 29.07
N ALA A 51 -7.56 13.89 28.07
CA ALA A 51 -7.66 14.56 26.78
C ALA A 51 -9.03 14.31 26.11
N GLY A 52 -9.63 13.13 26.33
CA GLY A 52 -10.99 12.82 25.89
C GLY A 52 -11.16 12.95 24.38
N LYS A 53 -11.84 14.03 23.94
CA LYS A 53 -12.08 14.34 22.52
C LYS A 53 -11.14 15.39 21.94
N ASP A 54 -10.25 15.98 22.74
CA ASP A 54 -9.23 16.90 22.22
C ASP A 54 -8.19 16.10 21.42
N ASP A 55 -8.27 16.21 20.09
CA ASP A 55 -7.44 15.45 19.18
C ASP A 55 -5.95 15.81 19.31
N LYS A 56 -5.62 17.06 19.65
CA LYS A 56 -4.23 17.50 19.79
C LYS A 56 -3.59 16.94 21.06
N GLU A 57 -4.29 17.07 22.19
CA GLU A 57 -3.82 16.53 23.47
C GLU A 57 -3.77 15.01 23.45
N ARG A 58 -4.77 14.37 22.83
CA ARG A 58 -4.79 12.91 22.66
C ARG A 58 -3.61 12.44 21.83
N ARG A 59 -3.33 13.05 20.68
CA ARG A 59 -2.15 12.74 19.85
C ARG A 59 -0.84 12.88 20.63
N ALA A 60 -0.68 13.96 21.40
CA ALA A 60 0.52 14.16 22.22
C ALA A 60 0.70 13.05 23.28
N ALA A 61 -0.39 12.62 23.92
CA ALA A 61 -0.36 11.50 24.85
C ALA A 61 -0.03 10.17 24.16
N VAL A 62 -0.59 9.91 22.97
CA VAL A 62 -0.29 8.71 22.16
C VAL A 62 1.20 8.64 21.81
N VAL A 63 1.77 9.73 21.32
CA VAL A 63 3.21 9.82 21.01
C VAL A 63 4.04 9.55 22.27
N THR A 64 3.68 10.17 23.39
CA THR A 64 4.42 9.99 24.65
C THR A 64 4.38 8.54 25.15
N ILE A 65 3.22 7.88 25.07
CA ILE A 65 3.08 6.47 25.44
C ILE A 65 3.90 5.59 24.50
N ARG A 66 3.85 5.85 23.19
CA ARG A 66 4.65 5.12 22.20
C ARG A 66 6.15 5.24 22.47
N GLU A 67 6.67 6.45 22.69
CA GLU A 67 8.09 6.65 23.01
C GLU A 67 8.49 5.96 24.32
N THR A 68 7.60 5.95 25.30
CA THR A 68 7.81 5.24 26.57
C THR A 68 7.83 3.71 26.36
N VAL A 69 7.02 3.18 25.45
CA VAL A 69 7.11 1.77 25.05
C VAL A 69 8.46 1.51 24.37
N LEU A 70 8.84 2.35 23.40
CA LEU A 70 10.08 2.19 22.64
C LEU A 70 11.35 2.30 23.50
N SER A 71 11.31 2.98 24.64
CA SER A 71 12.46 3.02 25.57
C SER A 71 12.80 1.66 26.18
N LEU A 72 11.88 0.68 26.13
CA LEU A 72 12.14 -0.71 26.55
C LEU A 72 12.79 -1.56 25.45
N LYS A 73 13.01 -1.01 24.25
CA LYS A 73 13.70 -1.72 23.17
C LYS A 73 15.11 -2.11 23.62
N GLY A 74 15.43 -3.40 23.49
CA GLY A 74 16.72 -3.95 23.92
C GLY A 74 16.73 -4.54 25.34
N VAL A 75 15.65 -4.36 26.12
CA VAL A 75 15.45 -5.07 27.39
C VAL A 75 14.83 -6.44 27.10
N ASP A 76 15.63 -7.50 27.17
CA ASP A 76 15.24 -8.85 26.74
C ASP A 76 14.72 -9.68 27.94
N SER A 77 13.49 -9.40 28.39
CA SER A 77 12.88 -10.03 29.57
C SER A 77 11.36 -10.27 29.40
N ALA A 78 10.87 -11.36 29.99
CA ALA A 78 9.43 -11.66 30.04
C ALA A 78 8.63 -10.57 30.77
N ASP A 79 9.23 -9.87 31.74
CA ASP A 79 8.57 -8.77 32.46
C ASP A 79 8.20 -7.59 31.54
N VAL A 80 8.94 -7.40 30.45
CA VAL A 80 8.64 -6.37 29.44
C VAL A 80 7.33 -6.71 28.73
N VAL A 81 7.11 -7.98 28.40
CA VAL A 81 5.86 -8.45 27.77
C VAL A 81 4.67 -8.07 28.64
N ASP A 82 4.70 -8.47 29.92
CA ASP A 82 3.60 -8.21 30.85
C ASP A 82 3.40 -6.71 31.12
N ALA A 83 4.46 -5.91 31.01
CA ALA A 83 4.39 -4.46 31.20
C ALA A 83 3.72 -3.74 30.03
N ILE A 84 4.08 -4.07 28.77
CA ILE A 84 3.68 -3.26 27.60
C ILE A 84 2.37 -3.72 26.96
N LEU A 85 1.99 -5.00 27.05
CA LEU A 85 0.75 -5.48 26.43
C LEU A 85 -0.53 -4.75 26.92
N PRO A 86 -0.66 -4.33 28.19
CA PRO A 86 -1.78 -3.51 28.64
C PRO A 86 -1.96 -2.18 27.88
N THR A 87 -0.90 -1.65 27.25
CA THR A 87 -1.00 -0.42 26.44
C THR A 87 -1.88 -0.59 25.21
N LEU A 88 -2.03 -1.82 24.70
CA LEU A 88 -2.83 -2.12 23.51
C LEU A 88 -4.34 -1.97 23.76
N LYS A 89 -4.79 -1.89 25.01
CA LYS A 89 -6.19 -1.59 25.37
C LYS A 89 -6.63 -0.18 25.00
N LEU A 90 -5.67 0.69 24.65
CA LEU A 90 -5.95 2.02 24.15
C LEU A 90 -6.35 2.00 22.66
N GLU A 91 -6.13 0.88 21.96
CA GLU A 91 -6.49 0.66 20.55
C GLU A 91 -5.93 1.75 19.60
N GLU A 92 -4.74 2.27 19.92
CA GLU A 92 -4.06 3.27 19.10
C GLU A 92 -3.02 2.60 18.17
N PRO A 93 -3.12 2.77 16.84
CA PRO A 93 -2.22 2.14 15.88
C PRO A 93 -0.74 2.45 16.11
N ASP A 94 -0.43 3.68 16.52
CA ASP A 94 0.93 4.15 16.80
C ASP A 94 1.54 3.42 18.02
N ILE A 95 0.74 3.20 19.06
CA ILE A 95 1.15 2.44 20.25
C ILE A 95 1.36 0.99 19.87
N GLN A 96 0.44 0.39 19.10
CA GLN A 96 0.59 -0.98 18.59
C GLN A 96 1.90 -1.16 17.81
N SER A 97 2.23 -0.22 16.92
CA SER A 97 3.50 -0.22 16.18
C SER A 97 4.73 -0.16 17.09
N GLY A 98 4.69 0.69 18.13
CA GLY A 98 5.72 0.75 19.16
C GLY A 98 5.88 -0.57 19.92
N VAL A 99 4.76 -1.18 20.32
CA VAL A 99 4.75 -2.49 21.01
C VAL A 99 5.35 -3.57 20.11
N VAL A 100 4.91 -3.70 18.85
CA VAL A 100 5.46 -4.66 17.89
C VAL A 100 6.98 -4.48 17.72
N THR A 101 7.46 -3.24 17.68
CA THR A 101 8.90 -2.93 17.56
C THR A 101 9.70 -3.44 18.76
N VAL A 102 9.17 -3.32 19.98
CA VAL A 102 9.82 -3.85 21.18
C VAL A 102 9.74 -5.38 21.21
N LEU A 103 8.55 -5.93 20.99
CA LEU A 103 8.29 -7.37 21.03
C LEU A 103 9.10 -8.14 19.98
N SER A 104 9.37 -7.55 18.81
CA SER A 104 10.19 -8.15 17.75
C SER A 104 11.70 -7.99 17.97
N SER A 105 12.11 -7.23 19.00
CA SER A 105 13.53 -7.03 19.32
C SER A 105 14.10 -8.10 20.26
N PHE A 106 13.23 -8.94 20.86
CA PHE A 106 13.66 -10.00 21.76
C PHE A 106 14.53 -11.03 21.07
N LYS A 107 15.51 -11.57 21.80
CA LYS A 107 16.51 -12.51 21.29
C LYS A 107 16.52 -13.83 22.06
N SER A 108 16.19 -13.79 23.35
CA SER A 108 16.18 -14.96 24.22
C SER A 108 14.81 -15.65 24.27
N GLU A 109 14.84 -16.93 24.64
CA GLU A 109 13.64 -17.75 24.76
C GLU A 109 12.62 -17.26 25.81
N PRO A 110 12.99 -16.77 27.01
CA PRO A 110 12.01 -16.40 28.04
C PRO A 110 10.93 -15.38 27.60
N PRO A 111 11.27 -14.21 27.01
CA PRO A 111 10.23 -13.29 26.52
C PRO A 111 9.43 -13.86 25.34
N ILE A 112 10.04 -14.67 24.47
CA ILE A 112 9.35 -15.30 23.35
C ILE A 112 8.36 -16.36 23.85
N ALA A 113 8.76 -17.19 24.81
CA ALA A 113 7.89 -18.17 25.47
C ALA A 113 6.72 -17.49 26.15
N ARG A 114 6.95 -16.35 26.83
CA ARG A 114 5.89 -15.54 27.44
C ARG A 114 4.86 -15.06 26.41
N LEU A 115 5.30 -14.64 25.21
CA LEU A 115 4.37 -14.27 24.14
C LEU A 115 3.51 -15.45 23.68
N VAL A 116 4.06 -16.66 23.61
CA VAL A 116 3.30 -17.88 23.26
C VAL A 116 2.25 -18.19 24.32
N GLU A 117 2.60 -18.08 25.61
CA GLU A 117 1.66 -18.26 26.72
C GLU A 117 0.51 -17.24 26.68
N VAL A 118 0.83 -15.97 26.42
CA VAL A 118 -0.17 -14.91 26.25
C VAL A 118 -1.10 -15.28 25.11
N MET A 119 -0.58 -15.61 23.93
CA MET A 119 -1.39 -15.98 22.77
C MET A 119 -2.30 -17.19 23.00
N ALA A 120 -1.95 -18.10 23.91
CA ALA A 120 -2.76 -19.26 24.24
C ALA A 120 -3.98 -18.93 25.13
N THR A 121 -3.95 -17.80 25.86
CA THR A 121 -4.96 -17.47 26.89
C THR A 121 -5.68 -16.14 26.65
N GLU A 122 -5.09 -15.25 25.86
CA GLU A 122 -5.60 -13.93 25.54
C GLU A 122 -6.80 -14.00 24.58
N LYS A 123 -7.73 -13.07 24.76
CA LYS A 123 -8.91 -12.88 23.89
C LYS A 123 -8.95 -11.51 23.23
N HIS A 124 -8.20 -10.54 23.76
CA HIS A 124 -8.10 -9.20 23.21
C HIS A 124 -7.39 -9.25 21.85
N GLU A 125 -8.16 -8.96 20.80
CA GLU A 125 -7.73 -9.07 19.40
C GLU A 125 -6.49 -8.22 19.08
N PRO A 126 -6.42 -6.92 19.44
CA PRO A 126 -5.21 -6.12 19.21
C PRO A 126 -3.95 -6.69 19.88
N THR A 127 -4.11 -7.36 21.04
CA THR A 127 -2.99 -8.02 21.72
C THR A 127 -2.48 -9.22 20.93
N LEU A 128 -3.40 -10.08 20.46
CA LEU A 128 -3.05 -11.24 19.64
C LEU A 128 -2.40 -10.81 18.32
N VAL A 129 -2.98 -9.81 17.63
CA VAL A 129 -2.44 -9.26 16.38
C VAL A 129 -1.04 -8.69 16.59
N ALA A 130 -0.80 -7.90 17.64
CA ALA A 130 0.53 -7.35 17.93
C ALA A 130 1.57 -8.45 18.22
N CYS A 131 1.20 -9.49 18.96
CA CYS A 131 2.09 -10.64 19.19
C CYS A 131 2.43 -11.34 17.87
N LEU A 132 1.42 -11.64 17.05
CA LEU A 132 1.61 -12.29 15.74
C LEU A 132 2.46 -11.46 14.78
N GLN A 133 2.25 -10.14 14.75
CA GLN A 133 3.07 -9.21 13.98
C GLN A 133 4.53 -9.19 14.47
N ALA A 134 4.76 -9.28 15.78
CA ALA A 134 6.12 -9.39 16.31
C ALA A 134 6.80 -10.71 15.88
N PHE A 135 6.07 -11.83 15.91
CA PHE A 135 6.54 -13.12 15.38
C PHE A 135 6.89 -13.03 13.89
N GLN A 136 6.05 -12.37 13.09
CA GLN A 136 6.31 -12.13 11.68
C GLN A 136 7.58 -11.28 11.46
N ALA A 137 7.68 -10.14 12.14
CA ALA A 137 8.77 -9.17 11.95
C ALA A 137 10.12 -9.74 12.38
N ALA A 138 10.17 -10.43 13.52
CA ALA A 138 11.38 -11.04 14.05
C ALA A 138 11.70 -12.40 13.43
N LYS A 139 10.75 -13.00 12.70
CA LYS A 139 10.82 -14.37 12.17
C LYS A 139 11.16 -15.38 13.27
N TYR A 140 10.49 -15.24 14.42
CA TYR A 140 10.67 -16.17 15.53
C TYR A 140 10.33 -17.59 15.10
N LYS A 141 11.28 -18.49 15.34
CA LYS A 141 11.17 -19.91 15.02
C LYS A 141 10.57 -20.66 16.20
N THR A 142 10.14 -21.90 15.97
CA THR A 142 9.79 -22.88 17.01
C THR A 142 8.52 -22.55 17.81
N SER A 143 7.54 -21.93 17.15
CA SER A 143 6.20 -21.70 17.74
C SER A 143 5.07 -22.04 16.77
N GLY A 144 5.37 -22.61 15.61
CA GLY A 144 4.40 -22.83 14.53
C GLY A 144 3.13 -23.57 14.95
N ALA A 145 3.24 -24.62 15.78
CA ALA A 145 2.07 -25.33 16.29
C ALA A 145 1.16 -24.47 17.18
N ALA A 146 1.72 -23.54 17.96
CA ALA A 146 0.95 -22.61 18.78
C ALA A 146 0.26 -21.56 17.90
N LEU A 147 0.99 -21.00 16.94
CA LEU A 147 0.45 -20.04 15.97
C LEU A 147 -0.68 -20.66 15.13
N ALA A 148 -0.53 -21.91 14.70
CA ALA A 148 -1.53 -22.65 13.91
C ALA A 148 -2.89 -22.79 14.63
N LYS A 149 -2.92 -22.83 15.97
CA LYS A 149 -4.19 -22.83 16.72
C LYS A 149 -5.00 -21.55 16.51
N LEU A 150 -4.32 -20.42 16.30
CA LEU A 150 -4.96 -19.11 16.07
C LEU A 150 -5.60 -18.99 14.68
N LEU A 151 -5.34 -19.93 13.76
CA LEU A 151 -6.07 -20.04 12.48
C LEU A 151 -7.56 -20.38 12.68
N SER A 152 -7.97 -20.83 13.87
CA SER A 152 -9.37 -21.05 14.24
C SER A 152 -9.99 -19.90 15.02
N SER A 153 -9.31 -18.74 15.11
CA SER A 153 -9.84 -17.55 15.79
C SER A 153 -11.12 -17.04 15.11
N LYS A 154 -12.03 -16.48 15.92
CA LYS A 154 -13.22 -15.78 15.39
C LYS A 154 -12.85 -14.49 14.64
N SER A 155 -11.77 -13.83 15.05
CA SER A 155 -11.25 -12.65 14.36
C SER A 155 -10.47 -13.08 13.11
N TRP A 156 -10.88 -12.57 11.96
CA TRP A 156 -10.17 -12.78 10.70
C TRP A 156 -8.80 -12.09 10.70
N GLU A 157 -8.63 -10.99 11.43
CA GLU A 157 -7.34 -10.30 11.56
C GLU A 157 -6.33 -11.19 12.29
N VAL A 158 -6.75 -11.86 13.36
CA VAL A 158 -5.94 -12.84 14.08
C VAL A 158 -5.60 -14.04 13.19
N ARG A 159 -6.58 -14.58 12.45
CA ARG A 159 -6.33 -15.69 11.50
C ARG A 159 -5.31 -15.30 10.45
N ARG A 160 -5.45 -14.11 9.85
CA ARG A 160 -4.53 -13.57 8.85
C ARG A 160 -3.13 -13.36 9.42
N ALA A 161 -3.01 -12.68 10.56
CA ALA A 161 -1.72 -12.42 11.20
C ALA A 161 -1.03 -13.74 11.59
N SER A 162 -1.80 -14.77 11.95
CA SER A 162 -1.27 -16.12 12.17
C SER A 162 -0.70 -16.73 10.90
N VAL A 163 -1.39 -16.63 9.76
CA VAL A 163 -0.84 -17.07 8.45
C VAL A 163 0.49 -16.35 8.15
N GLN A 164 0.56 -15.03 8.35
CA GLN A 164 1.77 -14.25 8.08
C GLN A 164 2.94 -14.66 8.99
N ALA A 165 2.67 -14.82 10.29
CA ALA A 165 3.66 -15.28 11.27
C ALA A 165 4.16 -16.69 10.96
N LEU A 166 3.25 -17.61 10.61
CA LEU A 166 3.58 -18.97 10.19
C LEU A 166 4.48 -18.97 8.95
N ALA A 167 4.16 -18.16 7.93
CA ALA A 167 4.97 -18.08 6.72
C ALA A 167 6.37 -17.52 7.01
N ALA A 168 6.46 -16.49 7.85
CA ALA A 168 7.70 -15.83 8.23
C ALA A 168 8.62 -16.71 9.10
N SER A 169 8.06 -17.65 9.87
CA SER A 169 8.82 -18.58 10.71
C SER A 169 9.82 -19.45 9.92
N GLY A 170 9.50 -19.75 8.65
CA GLY A 170 10.28 -20.66 7.81
C GLY A 170 10.27 -22.12 8.27
N GLU A 171 9.35 -22.50 9.17
CA GLU A 171 9.22 -23.89 9.62
C GLU A 171 8.74 -24.80 8.48
N ALA A 172 9.30 -26.02 8.40
CA ALA A 172 9.00 -26.95 7.30
C ALA A 172 7.52 -27.37 7.24
N ASP A 173 6.83 -27.36 8.37
CA ASP A 173 5.39 -27.68 8.45
C ASP A 173 4.48 -26.46 8.23
N ALA A 174 5.02 -25.24 8.13
CA ALA A 174 4.23 -24.03 7.91
C ALA A 174 3.26 -24.14 6.72
N PRO A 175 3.68 -24.67 5.54
CA PRO A 175 2.74 -24.87 4.43
C PRO A 175 1.57 -25.80 4.76
N LYS A 176 1.77 -26.82 5.61
CA LYS A 176 0.71 -27.75 6.02
C LYS A 176 -0.30 -27.11 6.97
N TRP A 177 0.15 -26.20 7.83
CA TRP A 177 -0.75 -25.44 8.70
C TRP A 177 -1.54 -24.38 7.91
N ILE A 178 -0.89 -23.69 6.97
CA ILE A 178 -1.47 -22.56 6.23
C ILE A 178 -2.53 -23.03 5.20
N VAL A 179 -2.39 -24.21 4.60
CA VAL A 179 -3.22 -24.64 3.45
C VAL A 179 -4.74 -24.57 3.69
N ALA A 180 -5.20 -24.83 4.91
CA ALA A 180 -6.62 -24.74 5.24
C ALA A 180 -7.17 -23.31 5.12
N ALA A 181 -6.34 -22.30 5.42
CA ALA A 181 -6.71 -20.88 5.36
C ALA A 181 -6.95 -20.38 3.92
N CYS A 182 -6.56 -21.13 2.88
CA CYS A 182 -6.94 -20.83 1.50
C CYS A 182 -8.45 -20.97 1.24
N LYS A 183 -9.21 -21.62 2.14
CA LYS A 183 -10.68 -21.76 2.10
C LYS A 183 -11.40 -20.84 3.09
N ASP A 184 -10.70 -19.92 3.73
CA ASP A 184 -11.30 -19.04 4.74
C ASP A 184 -12.47 -18.22 4.17
N GLU A 185 -13.47 -17.94 4.99
CA GLU A 185 -14.60 -17.08 4.62
C GLU A 185 -14.12 -15.67 4.26
N GLU A 186 -13.08 -15.19 4.95
CA GLU A 186 -12.55 -13.85 4.77
C GLU A 186 -11.56 -13.80 3.60
N PRO A 187 -11.82 -12.98 2.56
CA PRO A 187 -10.94 -12.87 1.39
C PRO A 187 -9.49 -12.53 1.74
N ALA A 188 -9.26 -11.62 2.70
CA ALA A 188 -7.93 -11.24 3.17
C ALA A 188 -7.14 -12.45 3.71
N VAL A 189 -7.79 -13.36 4.43
CA VAL A 189 -7.14 -14.58 4.93
C VAL A 189 -6.83 -15.51 3.75
N ARG A 190 -7.78 -15.71 2.83
CA ARG A 190 -7.58 -16.58 1.64
C ARG A 190 -6.37 -16.17 0.81
N PHE A 191 -6.31 -14.91 0.40
CA PHE A 191 -5.23 -14.46 -0.49
C PHE A 191 -3.89 -14.34 0.26
N THR A 192 -3.90 -14.03 1.56
CA THR A 192 -2.68 -14.07 2.39
C THR A 192 -2.13 -15.50 2.48
N ALA A 193 -2.99 -16.50 2.64
CA ALA A 193 -2.58 -17.91 2.66
C ALA A 193 -2.02 -18.36 1.30
N MET A 194 -2.64 -17.95 0.18
CA MET A 194 -2.11 -18.23 -1.15
C MET A 194 -0.75 -17.57 -1.38
N ASP A 195 -0.60 -16.28 -1.02
CA ASP A 195 0.66 -15.55 -1.16
C ASP A 195 1.78 -16.17 -0.31
N ALA A 196 1.46 -16.61 0.91
CA ALA A 196 2.39 -17.30 1.80
C ALA A 196 2.87 -18.65 1.22
N LEU A 197 1.95 -19.47 0.71
CA LEU A 197 2.30 -20.75 0.09
C LEU A 197 3.07 -20.57 -1.22
N ALA A 198 2.76 -19.52 -2.00
CA ALA A 198 3.48 -19.16 -3.20
C ALA A 198 4.93 -18.76 -2.89
N ALA A 199 5.15 -17.95 -1.86
CA ALA A 199 6.50 -17.58 -1.39
C ALA A 199 7.29 -18.80 -0.92
N ALA A 200 6.63 -19.76 -0.29
CA ALA A 200 7.21 -21.06 0.07
C ALA A 200 7.35 -22.04 -1.10
N LYS A 201 6.92 -21.66 -2.33
CA LYS A 201 6.85 -22.52 -3.53
C LYS A 201 6.13 -23.86 -3.27
N SER A 202 5.15 -23.86 -2.37
CA SER A 202 4.44 -25.06 -1.95
C SER A 202 3.33 -25.44 -2.93
N LYS A 203 3.41 -26.65 -3.49
CA LYS A 203 2.35 -27.21 -4.37
C LYS A 203 1.01 -27.42 -3.67
N LEU A 204 0.96 -27.34 -2.33
CA LEU A 204 -0.30 -27.43 -1.57
C LEU A 204 -1.31 -26.34 -1.96
N VAL A 205 -0.85 -25.22 -2.51
CA VAL A 205 -1.73 -24.12 -2.94
C VAL A 205 -2.52 -24.44 -4.22
N LEU A 206 -2.04 -25.38 -5.05
CA LEU A 206 -2.54 -25.59 -6.41
C LEU A 206 -4.06 -25.73 -6.54
N PRO A 207 -4.75 -26.66 -5.83
CA PRO A 207 -6.19 -26.80 -5.99
C PRO A 207 -6.97 -25.55 -5.56
N PHE A 208 -6.44 -24.80 -4.59
CA PHE A 208 -7.07 -23.58 -4.08
C PHE A 208 -6.86 -22.40 -5.03
N ALA A 209 -5.64 -22.22 -5.53
CA ALA A 209 -5.32 -21.17 -6.49
C ALA A 209 -6.06 -21.38 -7.82
N ILE A 210 -6.14 -22.63 -8.32
CA ILE A 210 -6.94 -22.94 -9.53
C ILE A 210 -8.41 -22.54 -9.34
N ASN A 211 -9.02 -22.90 -8.21
CA ASN A 211 -10.39 -22.51 -7.91
C ASN A 211 -10.56 -20.99 -7.77
N ALA A 212 -9.59 -20.33 -7.14
CA ALA A 212 -9.59 -18.90 -6.88
C ALA A 212 -9.42 -18.02 -8.15
N LEU A 213 -9.04 -18.59 -9.30
CA LEU A 213 -9.07 -17.88 -10.60
C LEU A 213 -10.48 -17.42 -10.98
N SER A 214 -11.53 -18.01 -10.40
CA SER A 214 -12.93 -17.63 -10.64
C SER A 214 -13.55 -16.85 -9.47
N ASP A 215 -12.75 -16.42 -8.49
CA ASP A 215 -13.27 -15.66 -7.34
C ASP A 215 -13.83 -14.29 -7.79
N PRO A 216 -14.99 -13.85 -7.27
CA PRO A 216 -15.56 -12.54 -7.61
C PRO A 216 -14.64 -11.37 -7.24
N ILE A 217 -13.82 -11.52 -6.21
CA ILE A 217 -12.89 -10.51 -5.73
C ILE A 217 -11.60 -10.60 -6.54
N TRP A 218 -11.28 -9.54 -7.28
CA TRP A 218 -10.13 -9.54 -8.19
C TRP A 218 -8.80 -9.64 -7.43
N GLN A 219 -8.71 -9.16 -6.19
CA GLN A 219 -7.52 -9.32 -5.34
C GLN A 219 -7.22 -10.80 -5.05
N VAL A 220 -8.27 -11.62 -4.90
CA VAL A 220 -8.14 -13.08 -4.71
C VAL A 220 -7.65 -13.72 -6.01
N ARG A 221 -8.20 -13.31 -7.17
CA ARG A 221 -7.71 -13.77 -8.49
C ARG A 221 -6.25 -13.38 -8.71
N ALA A 222 -5.85 -12.17 -8.34
CA ALA A 222 -4.46 -11.70 -8.46
C ALA A 222 -3.49 -12.61 -7.68
N SER A 223 -3.82 -12.96 -6.44
CA SER A 223 -3.03 -13.91 -5.66
C SER A 223 -3.01 -15.31 -6.24
N ALA A 224 -4.15 -15.78 -6.79
CA ALA A 224 -4.22 -17.06 -7.46
C ALA A 224 -3.25 -17.12 -8.66
N ILE A 225 -3.29 -16.12 -9.54
CA ILE A 225 -2.40 -16.01 -10.70
C ILE A 225 -0.94 -15.98 -10.27
N ARG A 226 -0.60 -15.15 -9.27
CA ARG A 226 0.75 -15.09 -8.70
C ARG A 226 1.20 -16.44 -8.14
N ALA A 227 0.34 -17.10 -7.35
CA ALA A 227 0.66 -18.38 -6.75
C ALA A 227 0.95 -19.47 -7.80
N LEU A 228 0.10 -19.57 -8.83
CA LEU A 228 0.30 -20.50 -9.94
C LEU A 228 1.58 -20.18 -10.72
N SER A 229 1.85 -18.90 -10.97
CA SER A 229 3.07 -18.41 -11.64
C SER A 229 4.36 -18.72 -10.86
N MET A 230 4.31 -18.72 -9.53
CA MET A 230 5.46 -19.01 -8.66
C MET A 230 5.69 -20.51 -8.44
N VAL A 231 4.62 -21.28 -8.24
CA VAL A 231 4.68 -22.72 -7.98
C VAL A 231 5.03 -23.49 -9.26
N ARG A 232 4.57 -22.99 -10.41
CA ARG A 232 4.79 -23.55 -11.75
C ARG A 232 4.44 -25.02 -11.83
N ALA A 233 3.17 -25.29 -12.05
CA ALA A 233 2.62 -26.63 -12.17
C ALA A 233 1.94 -26.76 -13.53
N VAL A 234 2.11 -27.90 -14.19
CA VAL A 234 1.51 -28.14 -15.53
C VAL A 234 -0.01 -28.05 -15.44
N GLU A 235 -0.57 -28.50 -14.32
CA GLU A 235 -1.97 -28.45 -13.94
C GLU A 235 -2.55 -27.03 -13.90
N ALA A 236 -1.69 -26.00 -13.79
CA ALA A 236 -2.10 -24.61 -13.79
C ALA A 236 -2.31 -24.02 -15.20
N ILE A 237 -1.68 -24.60 -16.23
CA ILE A 237 -1.62 -23.99 -17.57
C ILE A 237 -3.01 -23.82 -18.16
N ASP A 238 -3.78 -24.90 -18.22
CA ASP A 238 -5.12 -24.88 -18.79
C ASP A 238 -6.09 -23.95 -18.03
N PRO A 239 -6.18 -23.96 -16.68
CA PRO A 239 -6.93 -22.98 -15.92
C PRO A 239 -6.52 -21.52 -16.17
N LEU A 240 -5.22 -21.24 -16.29
CA LEU A 240 -4.72 -19.90 -16.62
C LEU A 240 -5.17 -19.46 -18.01
N ILE A 241 -5.13 -20.34 -19.02
CA ILE A 241 -5.64 -20.05 -20.36
C ILE A 241 -7.15 -19.75 -20.30
N ARG A 242 -7.95 -20.61 -19.63
CA ARG A 242 -9.40 -20.37 -19.48
C ARG A 242 -9.69 -19.03 -18.80
N ARG A 243 -8.92 -18.65 -17.79
CA ARG A 243 -9.08 -17.36 -17.13
C ARG A 243 -8.73 -16.20 -18.06
N LEU A 244 -7.67 -16.33 -18.87
CA LEU A 244 -7.26 -15.30 -19.83
C LEU A 244 -8.36 -14.99 -20.85
N GLU A 245 -9.15 -15.98 -21.27
CA GLU A 245 -10.25 -15.80 -22.23
C GLU A 245 -11.35 -14.85 -21.76
N VAL A 246 -11.55 -14.74 -20.45
CA VAL A 246 -12.66 -14.00 -19.86
C VAL A 246 -12.20 -12.86 -18.94
N GLU A 247 -10.91 -12.78 -18.60
CA GLU A 247 -10.36 -11.70 -17.77
C GLU A 247 -10.21 -10.42 -18.58
N LYS A 248 -10.42 -9.29 -17.90
CA LYS A 248 -10.25 -7.96 -18.49
C LYS A 248 -9.47 -7.10 -17.50
N GLY A 249 -8.72 -6.13 -18.02
CA GLY A 249 -8.10 -5.12 -17.18
C GLY A 249 -6.74 -5.53 -16.62
N ARG A 250 -6.47 -5.12 -15.37
CA ARG A 250 -5.16 -5.19 -14.71
C ARG A 250 -4.53 -6.60 -14.64
N LEU A 251 -5.37 -7.65 -14.58
CA LEU A 251 -4.89 -9.01 -14.38
C LEU A 251 -4.45 -9.72 -15.67
N THR A 252 -4.76 -9.16 -16.84
CA THR A 252 -4.43 -9.79 -18.12
C THR A 252 -2.90 -9.96 -18.30
N PRO A 253 -2.05 -8.94 -18.05
CA PRO A 253 -0.59 -9.15 -18.15
C PRO A 253 -0.04 -10.12 -17.09
N ASP A 254 -0.64 -10.18 -15.90
CA ASP A 254 -0.26 -11.14 -14.86
C ASP A 254 -0.50 -12.59 -15.34
N LEU A 255 -1.61 -12.84 -16.04
CA LEU A 255 -1.93 -14.13 -16.66
C LEU A 255 -0.97 -14.47 -17.81
N VAL A 256 -0.68 -13.49 -18.67
CA VAL A 256 0.26 -13.67 -19.79
C VAL A 256 1.66 -14.00 -19.26
N GLU A 257 2.19 -13.26 -18.28
CA GLU A 257 3.49 -13.58 -17.70
C GLU A 257 3.47 -14.94 -17.00
N ALA A 258 2.37 -15.31 -16.32
CA ALA A 258 2.23 -16.64 -15.75
C ALA A 258 2.33 -17.73 -16.84
N LEU A 259 1.56 -17.63 -17.92
CA LEU A 259 1.61 -18.59 -19.04
C LEU A 259 2.99 -18.62 -19.70
N SER A 260 3.59 -17.46 -19.93
CA SER A 260 4.93 -17.34 -20.48
C SER A 260 5.99 -17.99 -19.59
N ARG A 261 5.82 -17.98 -18.26
CA ARG A 261 6.70 -18.69 -17.32
C ARG A 261 6.50 -20.20 -17.35
N HIS A 262 5.29 -20.67 -17.66
CA HIS A 262 5.04 -22.10 -17.79
C HIS A 262 5.57 -22.63 -19.12
N LEU A 263 5.25 -21.96 -20.22
CA LEU A 263 5.41 -22.49 -21.58
C LEU A 263 6.65 -21.98 -22.33
N GLY A 264 7.34 -20.96 -21.82
CA GLY A 264 8.57 -20.43 -22.43
C GLY A 264 8.35 -19.69 -23.75
N ARG A 265 7.11 -19.31 -24.08
CA ARG A 265 6.73 -18.48 -25.23
C ARG A 265 5.88 -17.30 -24.78
N GLU A 266 5.54 -16.40 -25.69
CA GLU A 266 4.69 -15.24 -25.43
C GLU A 266 3.75 -15.06 -26.62
N PHE A 267 2.45 -15.04 -26.35
CA PHE A 267 1.40 -14.79 -27.36
C PHE A 267 0.56 -13.56 -27.00
N GLY A 268 1.05 -12.71 -26.08
CA GLY A 268 0.31 -11.58 -25.56
C GLY A 268 -1.05 -12.01 -24.99
N ASN A 269 -2.08 -11.18 -25.21
CA ASN A 269 -3.44 -11.42 -24.74
C ASN A 269 -4.24 -12.41 -25.59
N ASP A 270 -3.65 -13.00 -26.64
CA ASP A 270 -4.34 -13.93 -27.55
C ASP A 270 -4.53 -15.31 -26.89
N ALA A 271 -5.63 -15.45 -26.15
CA ALA A 271 -5.99 -16.69 -25.50
C ALA A 271 -6.21 -17.86 -26.48
N LYS A 272 -6.62 -17.59 -27.73
CA LYS A 272 -6.81 -18.62 -28.76
C LYS A 272 -5.45 -19.18 -29.19
N ALA A 273 -4.45 -18.33 -29.40
CA ALA A 273 -3.08 -18.75 -29.69
C ALA A 273 -2.47 -19.54 -28.53
N TRP A 274 -2.64 -19.08 -27.28
CA TRP A 274 -2.22 -19.83 -26.10
C TRP A 274 -2.86 -21.23 -26.04
N ARG A 275 -4.17 -21.33 -26.30
CA ARG A 275 -4.90 -22.60 -26.31
C ARG A 275 -4.41 -23.53 -27.41
N ALA A 276 -4.34 -23.04 -28.65
CA ALA A 276 -3.86 -23.83 -29.78
C ALA A 276 -2.43 -24.34 -29.55
N TYR A 277 -1.55 -23.51 -28.97
CA TYR A 277 -0.20 -23.94 -28.62
C TYR A 277 -0.21 -25.03 -27.55
N TRP A 278 -1.00 -24.85 -26.48
CA TRP A 278 -1.09 -25.83 -25.40
C TRP A 278 -1.70 -27.16 -25.86
N ASP A 279 -2.75 -27.13 -26.68
CA ASP A 279 -3.41 -28.34 -27.18
C ASP A 279 -2.50 -29.22 -28.03
N ASN A 280 -1.56 -28.63 -28.77
CA ASN A 280 -0.57 -29.35 -29.56
C ASN A 280 0.62 -29.88 -28.74
N LEU A 281 0.86 -29.30 -27.54
CA LEU A 281 2.05 -29.58 -26.73
C LEU A 281 1.76 -30.47 -25.51
N LYS A 282 0.52 -30.44 -24.99
CA LYS A 282 0.15 -30.99 -23.67
C LYS A 282 0.49 -32.48 -23.50
N ASP A 283 0.42 -33.26 -24.56
CA ASP A 283 0.69 -34.70 -24.51
C ASP A 283 2.19 -34.94 -24.33
N GLY A 284 2.57 -35.37 -23.12
CA GLY A 284 3.97 -35.59 -22.75
C GLY A 284 4.74 -34.31 -22.42
N TYR A 285 4.06 -33.18 -22.22
CA TYR A 285 4.72 -31.94 -21.83
C TYR A 285 5.44 -32.08 -20.49
N ILE A 286 6.73 -31.74 -20.49
CA ILE A 286 7.54 -31.62 -19.28
C ILE A 286 7.81 -30.14 -19.04
N LEU A 287 7.45 -29.67 -17.85
CA LEU A 287 7.67 -28.29 -17.45
C LEU A 287 9.17 -27.94 -17.50
N MET A 288 9.47 -26.86 -18.23
CA MET A 288 10.83 -26.35 -18.37
C MET A 288 11.35 -25.77 -17.04
N THR A 289 12.66 -25.83 -16.80
CA THR A 289 13.26 -25.12 -15.65
C THR A 289 13.21 -23.60 -15.86
N GLU A 290 13.36 -22.81 -14.79
CA GLU A 290 13.45 -21.34 -14.89
C GLU A 290 14.61 -20.92 -15.79
N GLU A 291 15.75 -21.62 -15.69
CA GLU A 291 16.92 -21.37 -16.52
C GLU A 291 16.61 -21.62 -17.99
N GLN A 292 15.94 -22.72 -18.32
CA GLN A 292 15.53 -23.03 -19.69
C GLN A 292 14.58 -21.96 -20.25
N VAL A 293 13.59 -21.53 -19.47
CA VAL A 293 12.68 -20.44 -19.86
C VAL A 293 13.46 -19.14 -20.08
N ARG A 294 14.40 -18.81 -19.20
CA ARG A 294 15.23 -17.61 -19.32
C ARG A 294 16.14 -17.65 -20.55
N GLU A 295 16.77 -18.78 -20.86
CA GLU A 295 17.60 -18.92 -22.05
C GLU A 295 16.77 -18.83 -23.33
N LEU A 296 15.59 -19.47 -23.38
CA LEU A 296 14.64 -19.31 -24.49
C LEU A 296 14.26 -17.83 -24.69
N ARG A 297 14.08 -17.08 -23.61
CA ARG A 297 13.77 -15.64 -23.65
C ARG A 297 14.93 -14.78 -24.13
N LYS A 298 16.20 -15.10 -23.81
CA LYS A 298 17.36 -14.34 -24.30
C LYS A 298 17.49 -14.37 -25.82
N GLY A 299 17.10 -15.48 -26.44
CA GLY A 299 17.11 -15.64 -27.90
C GLY A 299 16.05 -14.81 -28.63
N LEU A 300 15.08 -14.23 -27.91
CA LEU A 300 13.97 -13.46 -28.46
C LEU A 300 14.24 -11.94 -28.55
N GLY A 301 15.45 -11.48 -28.20
CA GLY A 301 15.81 -10.05 -28.23
C GLY A 301 15.36 -9.26 -26.99
N PRO A 302 15.83 -8.01 -26.80
CA PRO A 302 15.40 -7.18 -25.69
C PRO A 302 13.91 -6.85 -25.83
N ARG A 303 13.18 -7.00 -24.72
CA ARG A 303 11.82 -6.47 -24.54
C ARG A 303 11.85 -4.97 -24.83
N THR A 304 11.48 -4.57 -26.03
CA THR A 304 11.16 -3.17 -26.26
C THR A 304 9.77 -2.94 -25.70
N GLY A 305 9.55 -1.85 -24.97
CA GLY A 305 8.21 -1.47 -24.50
C GLY A 305 7.18 -1.27 -25.63
N ALA A 306 7.58 -1.48 -26.89
CA ALA A 306 6.72 -1.55 -28.06
C ALA A 306 5.99 -2.90 -28.22
N ASP A 307 6.42 -3.98 -27.56
CA ASP A 307 5.73 -5.29 -27.61
C ASP A 307 4.60 -5.40 -26.56
N ALA A 308 4.49 -4.41 -25.66
CA ALA A 308 3.29 -4.16 -24.86
C ALA A 308 2.20 -3.40 -25.66
N ASP A 309 2.55 -2.87 -26.83
CA ASP A 309 1.62 -2.38 -27.83
C ASP A 309 1.25 -3.60 -28.70
N GLY A 310 0.00 -4.07 -28.64
CA GLY A 310 -0.50 -5.30 -29.27
C GLY A 310 -0.42 -5.39 -30.80
N ARG A 311 0.57 -4.77 -31.44
CA ARG A 311 0.79 -4.84 -32.88
C ARG A 311 1.53 -6.10 -33.26
N ASN A 312 0.87 -7.25 -33.09
CA ASN A 312 1.18 -8.39 -33.91
C ASN A 312 0.56 -8.14 -35.30
N LYS A 313 1.35 -7.59 -36.23
CA LYS A 313 0.99 -7.56 -37.66
C LYS A 313 1.15 -8.97 -38.23
N SER A 314 0.19 -9.84 -37.97
CA SER A 314 -0.09 -11.00 -38.83
C SER A 314 -1.60 -11.04 -39.03
N GLY A 315 -2.04 -10.67 -40.23
CA GLY A 315 -3.44 -10.52 -40.56
C GLY A 315 -4.21 -11.83 -40.56
N SER A 316 -5.36 -11.80 -39.92
CA SER A 316 -6.62 -12.32 -40.43
C SER A 316 -7.71 -11.55 -39.70
N GLY A 317 -8.49 -10.77 -40.45
CA GLY A 317 -9.59 -10.00 -39.88
C GLY A 317 -10.65 -10.95 -39.33
N ASP A 318 -10.96 -10.79 -38.05
CA ASP A 318 -12.25 -11.05 -37.43
C ASP A 318 -12.28 -10.27 -36.10
N ASP A 319 -13.46 -9.74 -35.76
CA ASP A 319 -13.76 -8.80 -34.68
C ASP A 319 -13.38 -9.31 -33.26
N ASP A 320 -12.12 -9.18 -32.85
CA ASP A 320 -11.73 -9.28 -31.44
C ASP A 320 -11.53 -7.86 -30.87
N HIS A 321 -12.39 -7.48 -29.91
CA HIS A 321 -12.32 -6.24 -29.14
C HIS A 321 -11.05 -6.20 -28.26
N GLU A 322 -9.89 -6.00 -28.87
CA GLU A 322 -8.64 -5.74 -28.18
C GLU A 322 -8.75 -4.38 -27.47
N THR A 323 -8.84 -4.42 -26.13
CA THR A 323 -8.93 -3.21 -25.29
C THR A 323 -7.60 -2.47 -25.41
N LYS A 324 -7.57 -1.26 -26.01
CA LYS A 324 -6.31 -0.51 -26.10
C LYS A 324 -5.96 0.01 -24.71
N ALA A 325 -4.72 -0.19 -24.32
CA ALA A 325 -4.24 0.22 -23.02
C ALA A 325 -4.33 1.75 -22.86
N VAL A 326 -4.77 2.20 -21.68
CA VAL A 326 -4.92 3.62 -21.36
C VAL A 326 -3.53 4.21 -21.11
N SER A 327 -3.18 5.34 -21.73
CA SER A 327 -1.93 6.05 -21.45
C SER A 327 -2.16 7.41 -20.79
N TYR A 328 -1.42 7.68 -19.70
CA TYR A 328 -1.39 8.98 -19.02
C TYR A 328 0.07 9.36 -18.71
N HIS A 329 0.55 10.49 -19.25
CA HIS A 329 1.95 10.92 -19.13
C HIS A 329 2.96 9.79 -19.42
N ASP A 330 2.80 9.12 -20.56
CA ASP A 330 3.62 7.98 -21.03
C ASP A 330 3.54 6.70 -20.18
N ILE A 331 2.71 6.68 -19.13
CA ILE A 331 2.40 5.46 -18.40
C ILE A 331 1.22 4.77 -19.08
N THR A 332 1.48 3.63 -19.70
CA THR A 332 0.44 2.77 -20.27
C THR A 332 -0.04 1.77 -19.22
N THR A 333 -1.36 1.67 -19.03
CA THR A 333 -1.97 0.73 -18.09
C THR A 333 -3.02 -0.15 -18.78
N PRO A 334 -3.03 -1.46 -18.51
CA PRO A 334 -4.11 -2.35 -18.92
C PRO A 334 -5.39 -2.14 -18.09
N SER A 335 -5.37 -1.30 -17.06
CA SER A 335 -6.50 -1.11 -16.14
C SER A 335 -7.75 -0.57 -16.81
N ILE A 336 -8.91 -1.01 -16.32
CA ILE A 336 -10.24 -0.51 -16.68
C ILE A 336 -10.97 0.09 -15.47
N SER A 337 -10.29 0.32 -14.34
CA SER A 337 -10.88 0.87 -13.11
C SER A 337 -9.89 1.79 -12.39
N ILE A 338 -9.90 3.05 -12.82
CA ILE A 338 -8.81 4.01 -12.60
C ILE A 338 -9.28 5.20 -11.74
N ILE A 339 -8.44 5.69 -10.83
CA ILE A 339 -8.62 7.01 -10.22
C ILE A 339 -7.45 7.93 -10.58
N PHE A 340 -7.77 9.16 -10.98
CA PHE A 340 -6.79 10.24 -11.12
C PHE A 340 -6.85 11.13 -9.88
N VAL A 341 -5.72 11.34 -9.21
CA VAL A 341 -5.59 12.18 -8.03
C VAL A 341 -4.70 13.36 -8.40
N ILE A 342 -5.24 14.58 -8.36
CA ILE A 342 -4.61 15.78 -8.88
C ILE A 342 -4.46 16.81 -7.78
N ASP A 343 -3.24 17.28 -7.60
CA ASP A 343 -2.92 18.37 -6.70
C ASP A 343 -3.44 19.71 -7.23
N VAL A 344 -4.07 20.48 -6.35
CA VAL A 344 -4.54 21.85 -6.59
C VAL A 344 -4.09 22.79 -5.46
N SER A 345 -3.04 22.43 -4.74
CA SER A 345 -2.43 23.25 -3.69
C SER A 345 -1.75 24.50 -4.25
N GLY A 346 -1.36 25.42 -3.36
CA GLY A 346 -0.86 26.74 -3.77
C GLY A 346 0.40 26.69 -4.64
N SER A 347 1.21 25.64 -4.50
CA SER A 347 2.40 25.43 -5.32
C SER A 347 2.09 25.23 -6.81
N MET A 348 0.88 24.79 -7.15
CA MET A 348 0.43 24.58 -8.52
C MET A 348 0.23 25.89 -9.30
N GLU A 349 0.23 27.05 -8.63
CA GLU A 349 0.27 28.39 -9.27
C GLU A 349 1.65 28.72 -9.87
N ASN A 350 2.69 27.99 -9.47
CA ASN A 350 4.04 28.24 -9.97
C ASN A 350 4.21 27.79 -11.42
N MET A 351 5.15 28.42 -12.12
CA MET A 351 5.55 27.98 -13.45
C MET A 351 6.35 26.67 -13.39
N VAL A 352 6.28 25.89 -14.46
CA VAL A 352 7.26 24.81 -14.70
C VAL A 352 8.65 25.41 -14.93
N VAL A 353 9.67 24.70 -14.44
CA VAL A 353 11.07 25.12 -14.55
C VAL A 353 11.56 24.96 -15.99
N GLU A 354 11.26 23.82 -16.62
CA GLU A 354 11.73 23.45 -17.96
C GLU A 354 10.69 23.77 -19.04
N LYS A 355 10.46 25.07 -19.28
CA LYS A 355 9.41 25.54 -20.20
C LYS A 355 9.53 24.94 -21.60
N ASP A 356 10.74 24.74 -22.10
CA ASP A 356 11.03 24.22 -23.45
C ASP A 356 10.35 22.88 -23.74
N ARG A 357 10.21 22.00 -22.74
CA ARG A 357 9.52 20.71 -22.86
C ARG A 357 8.02 20.83 -23.14
N PHE A 358 7.43 21.96 -22.78
CA PHE A 358 5.99 22.19 -22.84
C PHE A 358 5.59 23.14 -23.98
N VAL A 359 6.53 23.77 -24.66
CA VAL A 359 6.25 24.80 -25.70
C VAL A 359 5.35 24.25 -26.80
N ASP A 360 5.58 23.02 -27.25
CA ASP A 360 4.82 22.40 -28.34
C ASP A 360 3.48 21.80 -27.88
N GLY A 361 3.22 21.76 -26.58
CA GLY A 361 2.06 21.09 -26.01
C GLY A 361 0.76 21.89 -26.04
N ASN A 362 0.74 23.10 -26.62
CA ASN A 362 -0.44 23.98 -26.73
C ASN A 362 -1.19 24.15 -25.40
N TYR A 363 -0.45 24.54 -24.36
CA TYR A 363 -1.00 24.79 -23.02
C TYR A 363 -1.49 26.25 -22.87
N PRO A 364 -2.54 26.50 -22.06
CA PRO A 364 -3.01 27.86 -21.79
C PRO A 364 -1.96 28.78 -21.17
N SER A 365 -1.09 28.21 -20.32
CA SER A 365 0.06 28.90 -19.73
C SER A 365 1.13 27.88 -19.33
N MET A 366 2.28 28.38 -18.87
CA MET A 366 3.35 27.57 -18.29
C MET A 366 3.16 27.33 -16.78
N MET A 367 1.99 27.63 -16.22
CA MET A 367 1.66 27.25 -14.84
C MET A 367 1.49 25.73 -14.75
N ARG A 368 1.97 25.15 -13.64
CA ARG A 368 1.87 23.70 -13.40
C ARG A 368 0.43 23.21 -13.50
N ILE A 369 -0.52 23.94 -12.89
CA ILE A 369 -1.94 23.58 -12.90
C ILE A 369 -2.54 23.49 -14.32
N ASP A 370 -2.15 24.40 -15.23
CA ASP A 370 -2.69 24.42 -16.59
C ASP A 370 -2.17 23.26 -17.44
N ILE A 371 -0.90 22.90 -17.25
CA ILE A 371 -0.30 21.73 -17.89
C ILE A 371 -1.01 20.46 -17.40
N CYS A 372 -1.15 20.29 -16.08
CA CYS A 372 -1.78 19.11 -15.48
C CYS A 372 -3.25 18.95 -15.91
N LYS A 373 -4.03 20.04 -15.88
CA LYS A 373 -5.44 20.01 -16.33
C LYS A 373 -5.56 19.66 -17.81
N THR A 374 -4.68 20.19 -18.65
CA THR A 374 -4.70 19.94 -20.10
C THR A 374 -4.37 18.48 -20.41
N GLU A 375 -3.33 17.92 -19.78
CA GLU A 375 -2.94 16.52 -19.98
C GLU A 375 -3.98 15.53 -19.45
N LEU A 376 -4.57 15.83 -18.29
CA LEU A 376 -5.67 15.02 -17.76
C LEU A 376 -6.90 15.09 -18.67
N ALA A 377 -7.28 16.28 -19.15
CA ALA A 377 -8.39 16.43 -20.10
C ALA A 377 -8.18 15.59 -21.38
N ARG A 378 -6.98 15.63 -21.95
CA ARG A 378 -6.61 14.81 -23.12
C ARG A 378 -6.70 13.32 -22.84
N THR A 379 -6.31 12.92 -21.63
CA THR A 379 -6.35 11.51 -21.20
C THR A 379 -7.77 11.04 -21.04
N ILE A 380 -8.63 11.84 -20.40
CA ILE A 380 -10.06 11.56 -20.27
C ILE A 380 -10.70 11.36 -21.64
N ASP A 381 -10.41 12.22 -22.61
CA ASP A 381 -10.96 12.11 -23.96
C ASP A 381 -10.59 10.78 -24.65
N ARG A 382 -9.37 10.28 -24.38
CA ARG A 382 -8.83 9.01 -24.91
C ARG A 382 -9.32 7.76 -24.19
N LEU A 383 -9.96 7.87 -23.02
CA LEU A 383 -10.46 6.70 -22.30
C LEU A 383 -11.48 5.92 -23.15
N GLU A 384 -11.29 4.60 -23.23
CA GLU A 384 -12.21 3.70 -23.90
C GLU A 384 -13.54 3.57 -23.12
N PRO A 385 -14.68 3.35 -23.78
CA PRO A 385 -16.00 3.34 -23.11
C PRO A 385 -16.17 2.30 -22.00
N ASN A 386 -15.40 1.20 -22.03
CA ASN A 386 -15.39 0.14 -21.02
C ASN A 386 -14.54 0.48 -19.79
N VAL A 387 -13.78 1.57 -19.80
CA VAL A 387 -13.01 2.05 -18.66
C VAL A 387 -13.95 2.75 -17.69
N ARG A 388 -13.84 2.39 -16.41
CA ARG A 388 -14.45 3.12 -15.31
C ARG A 388 -13.43 4.02 -14.67
N PHE A 389 -13.78 5.27 -14.41
CA PHE A 389 -12.86 6.24 -13.85
C PHE A 389 -13.51 7.20 -12.86
N ASN A 390 -12.69 7.84 -12.04
CA ASN A 390 -13.06 9.00 -11.23
C ASN A 390 -11.85 9.92 -11.03
N ILE A 391 -12.09 11.13 -10.55
CA ILE A 391 -11.07 12.15 -10.36
C ILE A 391 -11.21 12.72 -8.94
N LEU A 392 -10.10 12.79 -8.23
CA LEU A 392 -9.96 13.44 -6.93
C LEU A 392 -9.05 14.65 -7.11
N SER A 393 -9.52 15.85 -6.77
CA SER A 393 -8.63 17.00 -6.58
C SER A 393 -8.29 17.13 -5.10
N PHE A 394 -7.07 17.53 -4.74
CA PHE A 394 -6.71 17.73 -3.34
C PHE A 394 -5.82 18.95 -3.13
N ALA A 395 -6.01 19.59 -1.97
CA ALA A 395 -5.09 20.53 -1.36
C ALA A 395 -5.10 20.21 0.15
N THR A 396 -5.68 21.09 0.97
CA THR A 396 -5.92 20.82 2.40
C THR A 396 -7.00 19.74 2.61
N ALA A 397 -8.02 19.76 1.74
CA ALA A 397 -9.10 18.78 1.71
C ALA A 397 -9.13 18.04 0.36
N VAL A 398 -9.65 16.82 0.37
CA VAL A 398 -9.87 16.01 -0.83
C VAL A 398 -11.28 16.24 -1.34
N LYS A 399 -11.41 16.52 -2.64
CA LYS A 399 -12.70 16.75 -3.31
C LYS A 399 -12.85 15.80 -4.51
N PRO A 400 -13.80 14.85 -4.45
CA PRO A 400 -14.11 14.00 -5.57
C PRO A 400 -15.00 14.70 -6.61
N TRP A 401 -14.79 14.41 -7.89
CA TRP A 401 -15.72 14.81 -8.96
C TRP A 401 -17.06 14.05 -8.87
N LYS A 402 -16.99 12.74 -8.66
CA LYS A 402 -18.15 11.85 -8.41
C LYS A 402 -17.91 11.02 -7.16
N LYS A 403 -18.99 10.55 -6.53
CA LYS A 403 -18.91 9.69 -5.34
C LYS A 403 -18.24 8.35 -5.64
N ASP A 404 -18.55 7.77 -6.79
CA ASP A 404 -18.12 6.44 -7.21
C ASP A 404 -17.48 6.50 -8.60
N LEU A 405 -16.78 5.43 -8.99
CA LEU A 405 -16.33 5.21 -10.36
C LEU A 405 -17.51 5.23 -11.33
N VAL A 406 -17.32 5.89 -12.48
CA VAL A 406 -18.31 5.96 -13.56
C VAL A 406 -17.72 5.47 -14.87
N ASP A 407 -18.54 4.91 -15.76
CA ASP A 407 -18.09 4.51 -17.10
C ASP A 407 -17.64 5.74 -17.90
N ALA A 408 -16.63 5.57 -18.75
CA ALA A 408 -16.13 6.58 -19.69
C ALA A 408 -17.06 6.78 -20.90
N SER A 409 -18.35 6.94 -20.62
CA SER A 409 -19.35 7.35 -21.61
C SER A 409 -19.02 8.75 -22.16
N PRO A 410 -19.42 9.09 -23.39
CA PRO A 410 -19.20 10.42 -23.95
C PRO A 410 -19.68 11.56 -23.04
N ALA A 411 -20.84 11.39 -22.38
CA ALA A 411 -21.39 12.37 -21.45
C ALA A 411 -20.52 12.53 -20.18
N ASN A 412 -20.05 11.41 -19.60
CA ASN A 412 -19.18 11.45 -18.43
C ASN A 412 -17.80 12.03 -18.76
N LYS A 413 -17.23 11.69 -19.93
CA LYS A 413 -15.96 12.26 -20.39
C LYS A 413 -16.04 13.77 -20.56
N LEU A 414 -17.11 14.27 -21.21
CA LEU A 414 -17.35 15.70 -21.35
C LEU A 414 -17.50 16.40 -19.99
N ALA A 415 -18.35 15.86 -19.11
CA ALA A 415 -18.57 16.44 -17.78
C ALA A 415 -17.33 16.41 -16.88
N ALA A 416 -16.51 15.36 -16.97
CA ALA A 416 -15.24 15.26 -16.26
C ALA A 416 -14.24 16.29 -16.78
N ARG A 417 -14.11 16.41 -18.11
CA ARG A 417 -13.25 17.40 -18.75
C ARG A 417 -13.62 18.82 -18.33
N ASP A 418 -14.90 19.17 -18.38
CA ASP A 418 -15.39 20.49 -17.98
C ASP A 418 -15.17 20.76 -16.49
N TRP A 419 -15.20 19.72 -15.65
CA TRP A 419 -14.86 19.84 -14.23
C TRP A 419 -13.35 20.06 -14.03
N VAL A 420 -12.50 19.26 -14.67
CA VAL A 420 -11.04 19.37 -14.62
C VAL A 420 -10.58 20.74 -15.10
N LEU A 421 -11.08 21.23 -16.23
CA LEU A 421 -10.69 22.52 -16.80
C LEU A 421 -11.11 23.72 -15.93
N ARG A 422 -12.04 23.54 -14.99
CA ARG A 422 -12.44 24.55 -14.00
C ARG A 422 -11.66 24.48 -12.68
N LEU A 423 -10.78 23.50 -12.48
CA LEU A 423 -9.95 23.45 -11.30
C LEU A 423 -9.00 24.65 -11.26
N GLU A 424 -8.81 25.20 -10.07
CA GLU A 424 -7.90 26.30 -9.79
C GLU A 424 -7.03 25.92 -8.61
N ALA A 425 -5.80 26.43 -8.60
CA ALA A 425 -4.93 26.30 -7.45
C ALA A 425 -5.49 27.11 -6.27
N ILE A 426 -5.37 26.55 -5.07
CA ILE A 426 -5.94 27.08 -3.84
C ILE A 426 -4.80 27.62 -2.98
N GLY A 427 -4.93 28.86 -2.51
CA GLY A 427 -4.04 29.45 -1.49
C GLY A 427 -2.58 29.62 -1.92
N GLY A 428 -2.30 29.99 -3.18
CA GLY A 428 -0.95 30.35 -3.62
C GLY A 428 -0.58 31.83 -3.39
N ASN A 429 0.67 32.18 -3.68
CA ASN A 429 1.30 33.49 -3.39
C ASN A 429 0.50 34.69 -3.92
N SER A 430 -0.26 34.52 -5.00
CA SER A 430 -1.10 35.56 -5.58
C SER A 430 -2.21 36.03 -4.62
N LYS A 431 -2.76 35.10 -3.82
CA LYS A 431 -3.80 35.39 -2.81
C LYS A 431 -3.20 35.88 -1.50
N ASP A 432 -2.01 35.40 -1.14
CA ASP A 432 -1.23 35.89 0.01
C ASP A 432 -0.79 37.34 -0.17
N ASP A 433 -0.31 37.71 -1.36
CA ASP A 433 0.05 39.08 -1.69
C ASP A 433 -1.17 39.99 -1.63
N LEU A 434 -2.30 39.57 -2.21
CA LEU A 434 -3.57 40.31 -2.12
C LEU A 434 -4.10 40.45 -0.68
N ALA A 435 -3.90 39.45 0.18
CA ALA A 435 -4.23 39.52 1.60
C ALA A 435 -3.29 40.47 2.36
N ARG A 436 -1.99 40.48 2.04
CA ARG A 436 -0.99 41.40 2.64
C ARG A 436 -1.24 42.87 2.29
N VAL A 437 -1.75 43.17 1.10
CA VAL A 437 -2.18 44.55 0.74
C VAL A 437 -3.61 44.88 1.20
N GLY A 438 -4.27 43.99 1.95
CA GLY A 438 -5.60 44.23 2.52
C GLY A 438 -6.75 44.22 1.51
N LEU A 439 -6.52 43.69 0.30
CA LEU A 439 -7.50 43.62 -0.78
C LEU A 439 -8.38 42.35 -0.70
N THR A 440 -8.00 41.38 0.12
CA THR A 440 -8.78 40.17 0.43
C THR A 440 -8.64 39.80 1.92
N GLY A 441 -9.59 39.05 2.47
CA GLY A 441 -9.52 38.59 3.86
C GLY A 441 -8.49 37.46 4.05
N SER A 442 -7.85 37.39 5.22
CA SER A 442 -6.91 36.32 5.60
C SER A 442 -7.57 34.93 5.75
N ALA A 443 -8.89 34.85 5.62
CA ALA A 443 -9.66 33.61 5.58
C ALA A 443 -9.44 32.90 4.23
N GLY A 444 -8.37 32.10 4.13
CA GLY A 444 -8.02 31.36 2.91
C GLY A 444 -6.57 30.89 2.84
N LEU A 445 -5.69 31.42 3.69
CA LEU A 445 -4.27 31.08 3.77
C LEU A 445 -4.04 29.60 4.12
N ASP A 446 -4.89 29.03 4.98
CA ASP A 446 -4.81 27.62 5.41
C ASP A 446 -5.28 26.63 4.33
N GLY A 447 -5.93 27.09 3.25
CA GLY A 447 -6.53 26.23 2.23
C GLY A 447 -5.55 25.66 1.20
N GLY A 448 -4.36 26.27 1.07
CA GLY A 448 -3.37 25.94 0.05
C GLY A 448 -2.30 24.94 0.45
N GLN A 449 -2.42 24.32 1.64
CA GLN A 449 -1.52 23.26 2.08
C GLN A 449 -1.75 21.96 1.29
N THR A 450 -0.78 21.05 1.36
CA THR A 450 -0.71 19.81 0.57
C THR A 450 -0.94 18.61 1.49
N ASN A 451 -2.17 18.10 1.54
CA ASN A 451 -2.57 16.91 2.32
C ASN A 451 -2.39 15.63 1.51
N THR A 452 -1.15 15.24 1.27
CA THR A 452 -0.80 14.05 0.47
C THR A 452 -1.35 12.76 1.09
N PHE A 453 -1.24 12.62 2.42
CA PHE A 453 -1.73 11.44 3.13
C PHE A 453 -3.23 11.25 2.93
N GLY A 454 -4.04 12.28 3.20
CA GLY A 454 -5.49 12.22 3.04
C GLY A 454 -5.91 11.90 1.60
N ALA A 455 -5.23 12.49 0.62
CA ALA A 455 -5.50 12.25 -0.80
C ALA A 455 -5.26 10.78 -1.20
N LEU A 456 -4.14 10.21 -0.80
CA LEU A 456 -3.79 8.82 -1.11
C LEU A 456 -4.70 7.84 -0.35
N MET A 457 -5.01 8.10 0.92
CA MET A 457 -5.95 7.27 1.69
C MET A 457 -7.35 7.27 1.08
N ALA A 458 -7.84 8.43 0.65
CA ALA A 458 -9.11 8.54 -0.07
C ALA A 458 -9.09 7.78 -1.41
N ALA A 459 -7.99 7.86 -2.17
CA ALA A 459 -7.82 7.13 -3.42
C ALA A 459 -7.79 5.60 -3.23
N LEU A 460 -7.21 5.14 -2.11
CA LEU A 460 -7.27 3.74 -1.68
C LEU A 460 -8.65 3.35 -1.13
N GLY A 461 -9.61 4.27 -1.02
CA GLY A 461 -10.92 4.00 -0.41
C GLY A 461 -10.85 3.73 1.08
N VAL A 462 -9.81 4.22 1.78
CA VAL A 462 -9.77 4.24 3.23
C VAL A 462 -10.56 5.46 3.71
N PRO A 463 -11.62 5.27 4.52
CA PRO A 463 -12.40 6.38 5.02
C PRO A 463 -11.59 7.23 6.01
N GLU A 464 -11.91 8.53 6.10
CA GLU A 464 -11.32 9.42 7.09
C GLU A 464 -11.62 8.95 8.52
N ARG A 465 -10.72 9.27 9.46
CA ARG A 465 -10.86 8.90 10.86
C ARG A 465 -12.17 9.44 11.42
N GLY A 466 -13.00 8.56 12.01
CA GLY A 466 -14.31 8.91 12.55
C GLY A 466 -15.47 8.86 11.54
N SER A 467 -15.22 8.46 10.28
CA SER A 467 -16.28 8.16 9.32
C SER A 467 -17.16 7.00 9.81
N PRO A 468 -18.48 7.06 9.60
CA PRO A 468 -19.39 5.95 9.90
C PRO A 468 -19.27 4.78 8.90
N VAL A 469 -18.49 4.95 7.83
CA VAL A 469 -18.27 3.92 6.81
C VAL A 469 -17.19 2.96 7.27
N GLU A 470 -17.52 1.68 7.35
CA GLU A 470 -16.55 0.63 7.67
C GLU A 470 -15.52 0.50 6.54
N ALA A 471 -14.24 0.53 6.91
CA ALA A 471 -13.14 0.47 5.95
C ALA A 471 -13.03 -0.93 5.35
N THR A 472 -13.54 -1.13 4.13
CA THR A 472 -13.33 -2.38 3.40
C THR A 472 -12.06 -2.30 2.55
N TYR A 473 -11.33 -3.40 2.44
CA TYR A 473 -10.20 -3.53 1.52
C TYR A 473 -10.62 -4.06 0.14
N ALA A 474 -11.87 -4.53 -0.01
CA ALA A 474 -12.44 -4.98 -1.28
C ALA A 474 -12.84 -3.76 -2.13
N VAL A 475 -11.87 -3.22 -2.85
CA VAL A 475 -12.02 -2.01 -3.66
C VAL A 475 -12.27 -2.34 -5.13
N LYS A 476 -13.12 -1.52 -5.78
CA LYS A 476 -13.41 -1.60 -7.23
C LYS A 476 -12.29 -1.01 -8.09
N VAL A 477 -11.50 -0.11 -7.51
CA VAL A 477 -10.34 0.53 -8.13
C VAL A 477 -9.19 -0.44 -8.08
N ASP A 478 -8.43 -0.53 -9.17
CA ASP A 478 -7.24 -1.36 -9.22
C ASP A 478 -5.96 -0.55 -9.56
N THR A 479 -6.12 0.70 -10.02
CA THR A 479 -5.02 1.58 -10.43
C THR A 479 -5.30 3.03 -10.07
N VAL A 480 -4.30 3.71 -9.51
CA VAL A 480 -4.32 5.14 -9.16
C VAL A 480 -3.18 5.85 -9.88
N PHE A 481 -3.49 7.01 -10.47
CA PHE A 481 -2.49 7.97 -10.94
C PHE A 481 -2.46 9.16 -10.00
N PHE A 482 -1.38 9.31 -9.24
CA PHE A 482 -1.20 10.39 -8.29
C PHE A 482 -0.26 11.46 -8.87
N LEU A 483 -0.81 12.64 -9.14
CA LEU A 483 -0.07 13.80 -9.62
C LEU A 483 0.05 14.83 -8.49
N SER A 484 1.29 15.19 -8.15
CA SER A 484 1.55 16.25 -7.17
C SER A 484 2.83 17.02 -7.50
N ASP A 485 2.86 18.29 -7.08
CA ASP A 485 4.01 19.18 -7.21
C ASP A 485 4.67 19.51 -5.87
N GLY A 486 4.08 19.07 -4.76
CA GLY A 486 4.32 19.61 -3.43
C GLY A 486 4.95 18.63 -2.45
N ARG A 487 5.66 19.20 -1.46
CA ARG A 487 5.99 18.50 -0.23
C ARG A 487 4.72 18.43 0.63
N PRO A 488 4.41 17.27 1.25
CA PRO A 488 3.33 17.23 2.24
C PRO A 488 3.55 18.32 3.29
N SER A 489 2.48 19.05 3.62
CA SER A 489 2.55 20.17 4.58
C SER A 489 1.44 20.16 5.62
N THR A 490 0.43 19.30 5.46
CA THR A 490 -0.68 19.13 6.40
C THR A 490 -1.25 17.72 6.31
N GLY A 491 -2.13 17.36 7.24
CA GLY A 491 -2.72 16.04 7.38
C GLY A 491 -2.27 15.30 8.63
N ASP A 492 -2.74 14.06 8.80
CA ASP A 492 -2.39 13.23 9.96
C ASP A 492 -0.90 12.85 9.98
N TYR A 493 -0.31 12.68 8.80
CA TYR A 493 1.12 12.49 8.61
C TYR A 493 1.63 13.51 7.60
N VAL A 494 2.75 14.15 7.95
CA VAL A 494 3.46 15.12 7.09
C VAL A 494 4.85 14.59 6.72
N ASP A 495 5.46 13.79 7.58
CA ASP A 495 6.72 13.10 7.29
C ASP A 495 6.52 12.05 6.18
N THR A 496 7.42 12.04 5.20
CA THR A 496 7.27 11.21 4.00
C THR A 496 7.51 9.73 4.24
N ASP A 497 8.35 9.37 5.21
CA ASP A 497 8.59 7.96 5.55
C ASP A 497 7.37 7.39 6.29
N ASP A 498 6.76 8.19 7.15
CA ASP A 498 5.49 7.83 7.80
C ASP A 498 4.35 7.69 6.78
N ILE A 499 4.21 8.64 5.85
CA ILE A 499 3.20 8.55 4.78
C ILE A 499 3.42 7.28 3.95
N LEU A 500 4.65 7.04 3.46
CA LEU A 500 4.96 5.87 2.64
C LEU A 500 4.60 4.57 3.38
N ARG A 501 5.00 4.47 4.66
CA ARG A 501 4.71 3.29 5.49
C ARG A 501 3.21 3.04 5.63
N GLU A 502 2.42 4.06 5.94
CA GLU A 502 0.98 3.90 6.13
C GLU A 502 0.25 3.63 4.81
N ILE A 503 0.70 4.21 3.69
CA ILE A 503 0.15 3.88 2.36
C ILE A 503 0.44 2.44 1.97
N LEU A 504 1.65 1.95 2.20
CA LEU A 504 1.99 0.54 1.95
C LEU A 504 1.13 -0.39 2.80
N ARG A 505 0.94 -0.06 4.08
CA ARG A 505 0.09 -0.82 5.00
C ARG A 505 -1.37 -0.84 4.52
N ALA A 506 -1.92 0.32 4.14
CA ALA A 506 -3.27 0.42 3.64
C ALA A 506 -3.47 -0.34 2.32
N ASN A 507 -2.45 -0.34 1.46
CA ASN A 507 -2.52 -0.98 0.16
C ASN A 507 -2.22 -2.49 0.17
N GLU A 508 -1.64 -3.03 1.27
CA GLU A 508 -1.29 -4.44 1.41
C GLU A 508 -2.44 -5.39 1.03
N LEU A 509 -3.66 -5.08 1.47
CA LEU A 509 -4.86 -5.86 1.16
C LEU A 509 -5.58 -5.42 -0.11
N ARG A 510 -5.41 -4.16 -0.53
CA ARG A 510 -6.14 -3.56 -1.67
C ARG A 510 -5.49 -3.89 -3.00
N LYS A 511 -4.16 -4.06 -3.02
CA LYS A 511 -3.34 -4.43 -4.18
C LYS A 511 -3.44 -3.44 -5.35
N ILE A 512 -3.80 -2.19 -5.06
CA ILE A 512 -3.91 -1.13 -6.07
C ILE A 512 -2.52 -0.81 -6.60
N VAL A 513 -2.38 -0.69 -7.91
CA VAL A 513 -1.17 -0.14 -8.52
C VAL A 513 -1.21 1.38 -8.40
N LEU A 514 -0.20 1.96 -7.75
CA LEU A 514 -0.10 3.41 -7.58
C LEU A 514 1.01 3.97 -8.48
N HIS A 515 0.63 4.63 -9.56
CA HIS A 515 1.55 5.41 -10.38
C HIS A 515 1.69 6.82 -9.81
N THR A 516 2.89 7.37 -9.85
CA THR A 516 3.16 8.74 -9.39
C THR A 516 3.74 9.58 -10.51
N ILE A 517 3.24 10.80 -10.63
CA ILE A 517 3.66 11.78 -11.63
C ILE A 517 4.00 13.04 -10.86
N ALA A 518 5.21 13.55 -11.07
CA ALA A 518 5.68 14.71 -10.35
C ALA A 518 6.03 15.86 -11.29
N ILE A 519 5.75 17.08 -10.84
CA ILE A 519 5.98 18.31 -11.59
C ILE A 519 6.62 19.36 -10.66
N GLY A 520 7.78 19.94 -10.99
CA GLY A 520 8.43 20.98 -10.18
C GLY A 520 9.56 20.51 -9.24
N GLU A 521 9.74 21.20 -8.11
CA GLU A 521 10.79 20.91 -7.10
C GLU A 521 10.24 20.02 -5.98
N PHE A 522 10.19 18.71 -6.22
CA PHE A 522 9.58 17.73 -5.32
C PHE A 522 10.60 16.78 -4.69
N GLN A 523 10.16 16.00 -3.69
CA GLN A 523 10.96 14.90 -3.14
C GLN A 523 10.91 13.69 -4.07
N LYS A 524 11.82 13.66 -5.06
CA LYS A 524 11.93 12.61 -6.07
C LYS A 524 11.94 11.20 -5.49
N ASP A 525 12.71 11.00 -4.44
CA ASP A 525 12.86 9.69 -3.81
C ASP A 525 11.56 9.21 -3.17
N PHE A 526 10.80 10.11 -2.51
CA PHE A 526 9.51 9.78 -1.93
C PHE A 526 8.49 9.37 -3.00
N MET A 527 8.29 10.18 -4.04
CA MET A 527 7.32 9.89 -5.11
C MET A 527 7.69 8.61 -5.87
N LYS A 528 9.00 8.42 -6.12
CA LYS A 528 9.51 7.21 -6.76
C LYS A 528 9.28 5.97 -5.89
N ALA A 529 9.65 6.03 -4.61
CA ALA A 529 9.41 4.93 -3.67
C ALA A 529 7.92 4.61 -3.54
N LEU A 530 7.07 5.64 -3.49
CA LEU A 530 5.62 5.50 -3.42
C LEU A 530 5.07 4.73 -4.63
N ALA A 531 5.55 5.01 -5.85
CA ALA A 531 5.14 4.25 -7.03
C ALA A 531 5.73 2.84 -7.05
N GLU A 532 7.06 2.72 -7.01
CA GLU A 532 7.75 1.44 -7.22
C GLU A 532 7.37 0.39 -6.17
N GLN A 533 7.22 0.80 -4.90
CA GLN A 533 6.84 -0.11 -3.81
C GLN A 533 5.35 -0.48 -3.82
N ASN A 534 4.52 0.28 -4.53
CA ASN A 534 3.10 -0.06 -4.79
C ASN A 534 2.90 -0.62 -6.21
N GLY A 535 3.97 -1.12 -6.86
CA GLY A 535 3.89 -1.79 -8.16
C GLY A 535 3.60 -0.88 -9.36
N GLY A 536 3.69 0.44 -9.17
CA GLY A 536 3.49 1.43 -10.23
C GLY A 536 4.79 1.94 -10.83
N ILE A 537 4.64 3.01 -11.60
CA ILE A 537 5.70 3.67 -12.36
C ILE A 537 5.73 5.13 -11.92
N PHE A 538 6.94 5.65 -11.75
CA PHE A 538 7.20 7.04 -11.46
C PHE A 538 7.59 7.79 -12.73
N VAL A 539 6.95 8.93 -12.99
CA VAL A 539 7.28 9.83 -14.09
C VAL A 539 7.61 11.23 -13.56
N ASP A 540 8.72 11.77 -14.06
CA ASP A 540 9.18 13.12 -13.77
C ASP A 540 8.90 14.03 -14.98
N LEU A 541 7.99 15.00 -14.79
CA LEU A 541 7.66 15.99 -15.81
C LEU A 541 8.64 17.18 -15.83
N GLY A 542 9.50 17.32 -14.81
CA GLY A 542 10.55 18.35 -14.73
C GLY A 542 11.95 17.76 -14.89
N ARG A 543 12.13 17.00 -15.97
CA ARG A 543 13.40 16.46 -16.47
C ARG A 543 13.54 16.67 -17.97
#